data_AF-A0A962FAK0-F1
#
_entry.id   AF-A0A962FAK0-F1
#
_cell.length_a   1.000
_cell.length_b   1.000
_cell.length_c   1.000
_cell.angle_alpha   90.00
_cell.angle_beta   90.00
_cell.angle_gamma   90.00
#
_symmetry.space_group_name_H-M   'P 1'
#
loop_
_entity.id
_entity.type
_entity.pdbx_description
1 polymer ?
#
loop_
_entity_poly.entity_id
_entity_poly.type
_entity_poly.pdbx_seq_one_letter_code
_entity_poly.pdbx_strand_id
1 'polypeptide(L)'
;MNRARQEGRLTSGGLADRAKLAALVAQRYASKGVRAATAPMRAFGRMRMRAPERLLIAPQDIRTADATRAEDIYAGYFAFGGRIVNTQGRSPFDLHPPSPEWARALNGFGWLRHLRAAETSLARVNARALIDDYLAARGRNGGETFDAATTARRILSWLSQSTLVLEGAEAEFYHRFLRALARDAAQLQDALGATEGLPRLQACMALSAYAMCADTPARFQTRAGAQLADAVGAQILPDGGHLSRNPQTLIDLLLDFLPLRQAFVARGAAPPPALLNAIDRIIPALRLLRHGDSSLALFNGMGVTAPDRLATVLHYDDARGTAPVSAPHSGYQRLEAADTIVIV
;
A
#
# COMPACT_ATOMS: atom_id res chain seq x y z
N MET A 1 14.67 1.19 78.18
CA MET A 1 15.76 1.57 77.27
C MET A 1 15.87 0.49 76.21
N ASN A 2 15.99 0.87 74.93
CA ASN A 2 16.07 0.03 73.71
C ASN A 2 14.75 -0.52 73.12
N ARG A 3 13.97 0.39 72.52
CA ARG A 3 13.00 0.10 71.47
C ARG A 3 13.24 1.07 70.29
N ALA A 4 14.41 0.95 69.65
CA ALA A 4 14.79 1.75 68.48
C ALA A 4 16.03 1.16 67.80
N ARG A 5 15.86 0.09 67.01
CA ARG A 5 16.86 -0.39 66.01
C ARG A 5 16.30 -1.54 65.17
N GLN A 6 15.18 -1.33 64.50
CA GLN A 6 14.74 -2.27 63.46
C GLN A 6 13.81 -1.61 62.42
N GLU A 7 14.15 -0.40 61.98
CA GLU A 7 13.56 0.20 60.78
C GLU A 7 14.69 0.89 60.01
N GLY A 8 15.13 0.29 58.90
CA GLY A 8 16.25 0.85 58.15
C GLY A 8 16.83 -0.10 57.12
N ARG A 9 15.98 -0.73 56.28
CA ARG A 9 16.44 -1.49 55.11
C ARG A 9 15.38 -1.58 54.01
N LEU A 10 14.73 -0.46 53.67
CA LEU A 10 13.79 -0.42 52.53
C LEU A 10 13.78 0.92 51.78
N THR A 11 14.93 1.50 51.45
CA THR A 11 14.97 2.62 50.48
C THR A 11 16.36 2.80 49.86
N SER A 12 16.78 1.91 48.95
CA SER A 12 17.95 2.19 48.09
C SER A 12 17.76 1.84 46.61
N GLY A 13 16.60 1.32 46.19
CA GLY A 13 16.30 1.05 44.77
C GLY A 13 15.69 2.22 43.98
N GLY A 14 15.08 3.20 44.66
CA GLY A 14 14.22 4.19 43.98
C GLY A 14 14.95 5.26 43.17
N LEU A 15 16.20 5.60 43.51
CA LEU A 15 16.94 6.67 42.83
C LEU A 15 17.60 6.18 41.52
N ALA A 16 18.14 4.96 41.51
CA ALA A 16 18.75 4.37 40.33
C ALA A 16 17.71 4.04 39.25
N ASP A 17 16.52 3.55 39.64
CA ASP A 17 15.44 3.27 38.70
C ASP A 17 14.80 4.55 38.15
N ARG A 18 14.69 5.61 38.95
CA ARG A 18 14.21 6.93 38.47
C ARG A 18 15.21 7.58 37.51
N ALA A 19 16.51 7.40 37.71
CA ALA A 19 17.54 7.87 36.78
C ALA A 19 17.51 7.10 35.44
N LYS A 20 17.31 5.77 35.48
CA LYS A 20 17.13 4.95 34.26
C LYS A 20 15.85 5.31 33.52
N LEU A 21 14.75 5.57 34.22
CA LEU A 21 13.49 5.98 33.62
C LEU A 21 13.62 7.38 32.99
N ALA A 22 14.27 8.32 33.66
CA ALA A 22 14.56 9.65 33.13
C ALA A 22 15.45 9.60 31.89
N ALA A 23 16.46 8.72 31.86
CA ALA A 23 17.32 8.50 30.71
C ALA A 23 16.55 7.90 29.51
N LEU A 24 15.68 6.92 29.74
CA LEU A 24 14.81 6.32 28.71
C LEU A 24 13.79 7.32 28.16
N VAL A 25 13.23 8.16 29.02
CA VAL A 25 12.32 9.25 28.63
C VAL A 25 13.08 10.30 27.81
N ALA A 26 14.27 10.72 28.24
CA ALA A 26 15.12 11.64 27.49
C ALA A 26 15.50 11.09 26.11
N GLN A 27 15.79 9.78 26.00
CA GLN A 27 16.05 9.11 24.71
C GLN A 27 14.81 9.08 23.79
N ARG A 28 13.61 8.92 24.37
CA ARG A 28 12.33 8.97 23.64
C ARG A 28 11.94 10.38 23.19
N TYR A 29 12.39 11.42 23.88
CA TYR A 29 12.15 12.81 23.48
C TYR A 29 13.25 13.38 22.56
N ALA A 30 14.50 12.90 22.68
CA ALA A 30 15.57 13.24 21.74
C ALA A 30 15.25 12.80 20.29
N SER A 31 14.57 11.66 20.11
CA SER A 31 14.10 11.19 18.80
C SER A 31 12.94 12.00 18.21
N LYS A 32 12.19 12.75 19.02
CA LYS A 32 11.17 13.72 18.55
C LYS A 32 11.77 15.07 18.17
N GLY A 33 12.81 15.53 18.89
CA GLY A 33 13.52 16.79 18.58
C GLY A 33 14.34 16.73 17.28
N VAL A 34 14.98 15.59 16.99
CA VAL A 34 15.77 15.41 15.75
C VAL A 34 14.87 15.36 14.49
N ARG A 35 13.60 14.92 14.62
CA ARG A 35 12.63 14.95 13.51
C ARG A 35 12.08 16.36 13.22
N ALA A 36 12.04 17.24 14.21
CA ALA A 36 11.60 18.63 14.02
C ALA A 36 12.71 19.52 13.42
N ALA A 37 13.98 19.19 13.65
CA ALA A 37 15.13 19.93 13.13
C ALA A 37 15.58 19.51 11.71
N THR A 38 14.94 18.51 11.09
CA THR A 38 15.34 17.95 9.78
C THR A 38 14.36 18.21 8.63
N ALA A 39 13.44 19.17 8.79
CA ALA A 39 12.75 19.79 7.66
C ALA A 39 12.63 21.31 7.90
N PRO A 40 13.15 22.20 7.02
CA PRO A 40 13.29 22.03 5.57
C PRO A 40 14.72 22.35 5.06
N MET A 41 15.56 21.34 4.86
CA MET A 41 16.75 21.44 3.99
C MET A 41 16.71 20.47 2.79
N ARG A 42 15.57 19.79 2.55
CA ARG A 42 15.36 18.90 1.39
C ARG A 42 14.67 19.58 0.20
N ALA A 43 14.89 20.88 0.03
CA ALA A 43 14.43 21.63 -1.15
C ALA A 43 15.49 21.68 -2.27
N PHE A 44 16.75 21.34 -1.99
CA PHE A 44 17.83 21.39 -2.97
C PHE A 44 18.17 19.99 -3.46
N GLY A 45 17.66 19.65 -4.65
CA GLY A 45 18.02 18.43 -5.38
C GLY A 45 16.93 17.36 -5.50
N ARG A 46 15.66 17.74 -5.69
CA ARG A 46 14.65 16.79 -6.19
C ARG A 46 15.12 16.21 -7.50
N MET A 47 15.25 14.89 -7.61
CA MET A 47 15.48 14.26 -8.90
C MET A 47 14.29 14.61 -9.78
N ARG A 48 14.49 15.49 -10.77
CA ARG A 48 13.44 15.84 -11.75
C ARG A 48 13.22 14.63 -12.64
N MET A 49 12.36 13.71 -12.20
CA MET A 49 11.76 12.73 -13.09
C MET A 49 11.00 13.52 -14.15
N ARG A 50 11.48 13.47 -15.40
CA ARG A 50 10.78 14.09 -16.53
C ARG A 50 9.44 13.37 -16.69
N ALA A 51 8.38 14.14 -16.92
CA ALA A 51 7.08 13.56 -17.25
C ALA A 51 7.21 12.73 -18.54
N PRO A 52 6.62 11.51 -18.57
CA PRO A 52 6.65 10.67 -19.74
C PRO A 52 5.82 11.34 -20.84
N GLU A 53 6.16 11.07 -22.10
CA GLU A 53 5.39 11.59 -23.23
C GLU A 53 4.07 10.84 -23.39
N ARG A 54 4.07 9.55 -23.04
CA ARG A 54 2.88 8.68 -23.08
C ARG A 54 2.95 7.53 -22.09
N LEU A 55 1.78 6.96 -21.81
CA LEU A 55 1.66 5.61 -21.25
C LEU A 55 1.67 4.59 -22.38
N LEU A 56 2.37 3.49 -22.15
CA LEU A 56 2.58 2.43 -23.12
C LEU A 56 1.59 1.28 -22.92
N ILE A 57 1.28 0.98 -21.65
CA ILE A 57 0.30 -0.04 -21.25
C ILE A 57 -0.47 0.44 -20.01
N ALA A 58 -1.65 -0.12 -19.82
CA ALA A 58 -2.41 -0.04 -18.57
C ALA A 58 -2.45 -1.43 -17.92
N PRO A 59 -1.93 -1.61 -16.69
CA PRO A 59 -1.98 -2.89 -16.01
C PRO A 59 -3.43 -3.21 -15.61
N GLN A 60 -3.79 -4.50 -15.63
CA GLN A 60 -5.12 -4.93 -15.19
C GLN A 60 -5.33 -4.64 -13.70
N ASP A 61 -6.51 -4.17 -13.31
CA ASP A 61 -6.93 -4.19 -11.90
C ASP A 61 -7.77 -5.44 -11.64
N ILE A 62 -7.20 -6.39 -10.91
CA ILE A 62 -7.85 -7.65 -10.53
C ILE A 62 -8.60 -7.53 -9.20
N ARG A 63 -8.67 -6.33 -8.59
CA ARG A 63 -9.48 -6.12 -7.40
C ARG A 63 -10.95 -6.10 -7.78
N THR A 64 -11.77 -6.68 -6.91
CA THR A 64 -13.23 -6.61 -7.02
C THR A 64 -13.71 -5.17 -7.13
N ALA A 65 -14.49 -4.92 -8.16
CA ALA A 65 -15.16 -3.67 -8.43
C ALA A 65 -16.68 -3.85 -8.26
N ASP A 66 -17.35 -2.73 -8.07
CA ASP A 66 -18.76 -2.67 -7.72
C ASP A 66 -19.29 -1.34 -8.27
N ALA A 67 -20.20 -1.44 -9.25
CA ALA A 67 -20.75 -0.28 -9.94
C ALA A 67 -21.70 0.53 -9.06
N THR A 68 -22.33 -0.07 -8.05
CA THR A 68 -23.23 0.65 -7.13
C THR A 68 -22.49 1.73 -6.34
N ARG A 69 -21.21 1.49 -6.03
CA ARG A 69 -20.34 2.49 -5.40
C ARG A 69 -20.04 3.69 -6.31
N ALA A 70 -20.18 3.55 -7.62
CA ALA A 70 -20.05 4.67 -8.54
C ALA A 70 -21.28 5.60 -8.43
N GLU A 71 -22.48 5.03 -8.27
CA GLU A 71 -23.72 5.79 -8.05
C GLU A 71 -23.65 6.64 -6.78
N ASP A 72 -23.13 6.07 -5.68
CA ASP A 72 -22.88 6.81 -4.45
C ASP A 72 -21.97 8.02 -4.69
N ILE A 73 -20.87 7.82 -5.42
CA ILE A 73 -19.89 8.87 -5.74
C ILE A 73 -20.54 9.96 -6.62
N TYR A 74 -21.40 9.58 -7.58
CA TYR A 74 -22.14 10.55 -8.40
C TYR A 74 -23.10 11.39 -7.56
N ALA A 75 -23.72 10.78 -6.55
CA ALA A 75 -24.57 11.46 -5.57
C ALA A 75 -23.78 12.24 -4.51
N GLY A 76 -22.44 12.26 -4.59
CA GLY A 76 -21.57 12.99 -3.66
C GLY A 76 -21.31 12.26 -2.34
N TYR A 77 -21.64 10.97 -2.24
CA TYR A 77 -21.38 10.13 -1.07
C TYR A 77 -20.06 9.38 -1.20
N PHE A 78 -19.15 9.64 -0.27
CA PHE A 78 -17.83 9.01 -0.21
C PHE A 78 -17.70 8.15 1.05
N ALA A 79 -17.92 6.85 0.89
CA ALA A 79 -17.88 5.85 1.96
C ALA A 79 -16.51 5.15 2.06
N PHE A 80 -15.64 5.62 2.95
CA PHE A 80 -14.29 5.07 3.15
C PHE A 80 -13.96 4.85 4.62
N GLY A 81 -13.21 3.79 4.95
CA GLY A 81 -12.72 3.54 6.31
C GLY A 81 -13.82 3.52 7.38
N GLY A 82 -15.02 3.05 7.04
CA GLY A 82 -16.18 3.04 7.94
C GLY A 82 -16.85 4.40 8.18
N ARG A 83 -16.48 5.44 7.42
CA ARG A 83 -17.08 6.78 7.47
C ARG A 83 -17.70 7.14 6.13
N ILE A 84 -18.83 7.82 6.16
CA ILE A 84 -19.53 8.34 4.97
C ILE A 84 -19.54 9.85 5.04
N VAL A 85 -19.13 10.50 3.95
CA VAL A 85 -19.17 11.96 3.80
C VAL A 85 -20.03 12.28 2.60
N ASN A 86 -21.02 13.15 2.77
CA ASN A 86 -21.74 13.78 1.66
C ASN A 86 -21.07 15.12 1.34
N THR A 87 -20.65 15.31 0.09
CA THR A 87 -19.93 16.52 -0.32
C THR A 87 -20.84 17.71 -0.61
N GLN A 88 -22.15 17.51 -0.76
CA GLN A 88 -23.14 18.54 -1.06
C GLN A 88 -22.75 19.37 -2.30
N GLY A 89 -22.23 18.71 -3.32
CA GLY A 89 -21.77 19.33 -4.58
C GLY A 89 -20.38 19.98 -4.50
N ARG A 90 -19.72 19.98 -3.34
CA ARG A 90 -18.32 20.43 -3.21
C ARG A 90 -17.36 19.30 -3.62
N SER A 91 -16.11 19.66 -3.88
CA SER A 91 -15.06 18.67 -4.06
C SER A 91 -14.79 17.91 -2.74
N PRO A 92 -14.67 16.57 -2.75
CA PRO A 92 -14.26 15.82 -1.55
C PRO A 92 -12.86 16.21 -1.05
N PHE A 93 -12.01 16.76 -1.92
CA PHE A 93 -10.64 17.18 -1.59
C PHE A 93 -10.57 18.56 -0.90
N ASP A 94 -11.68 19.31 -0.87
CA ASP A 94 -11.80 20.58 -0.17
C ASP A 94 -12.45 20.46 1.22
N LEU A 95 -12.81 19.23 1.62
CA LEU A 95 -13.43 18.95 2.91
C LEU A 95 -12.38 18.54 3.94
N HIS A 96 -12.66 18.83 5.21
CA HIS A 96 -11.88 18.25 6.29
C HIS A 96 -12.20 16.75 6.39
N PRO A 97 -11.21 15.85 6.24
CA PRO A 97 -11.47 14.43 6.27
C PRO A 97 -11.92 13.98 7.68
N PRO A 98 -12.94 13.11 7.81
CA PRO A 98 -13.44 12.67 9.11
C PRO A 98 -12.48 11.75 9.85
N SER A 99 -11.53 11.13 9.14
CA SER A 99 -10.45 10.32 9.72
C SER A 99 -9.24 10.22 8.79
N PRO A 100 -8.05 9.90 9.32
CA PRO A 100 -6.87 9.62 8.51
C PRO A 100 -7.07 8.47 7.51
N GLU A 101 -7.79 7.42 7.90
CA GLU A 101 -8.12 6.27 7.04
C GLU A 101 -8.96 6.69 5.84
N TRP A 102 -9.95 7.56 6.08
CA TRP A 102 -10.80 8.11 5.03
C TRP A 102 -9.97 8.97 4.07
N ALA A 103 -9.10 9.82 4.60
CA ALA A 103 -8.20 10.66 3.78
C ALA A 103 -7.27 9.82 2.90
N ARG A 104 -6.66 8.76 3.47
CA ARG A 104 -5.78 7.84 2.72
C ARG A 104 -6.53 7.09 1.61
N ALA A 105 -7.76 6.67 1.88
CA ALA A 105 -8.60 5.98 0.89
C ALA A 105 -9.02 6.92 -0.26
N LEU A 106 -9.43 8.15 0.05
CA LEU A 106 -9.75 9.17 -0.95
C LEU A 106 -8.52 9.44 -1.83
N ASN A 107 -7.38 9.79 -1.21
CA ASN A 107 -6.15 10.18 -1.89
C ASN A 107 -5.37 9.03 -2.53
N GLY A 108 -5.74 7.78 -2.25
CA GLY A 108 -5.18 6.58 -2.89
C GLY A 108 -5.90 6.20 -4.20
N PHE A 109 -7.03 6.82 -4.52
CA PHE A 109 -7.79 6.64 -5.77
C PHE A 109 -8.18 5.20 -6.10
N GLY A 110 -8.07 4.25 -5.16
CA GLY A 110 -8.43 2.86 -5.41
C GLY A 110 -9.89 2.72 -5.82
N TRP A 111 -10.75 3.66 -5.40
CA TRP A 111 -12.16 3.70 -5.72
C TRP A 111 -12.46 3.98 -7.21
N LEU A 112 -11.50 4.44 -8.03
CA LEU A 112 -11.68 4.62 -9.48
C LEU A 112 -12.07 3.32 -10.19
N ARG A 113 -11.69 2.15 -9.66
CA ARG A 113 -12.10 0.86 -10.21
C ARG A 113 -13.62 0.65 -10.21
N HIS A 114 -14.32 1.25 -9.25
CA HIS A 114 -15.78 1.21 -9.18
C HIS A 114 -16.42 2.02 -10.30
N LEU A 115 -15.84 3.19 -10.61
CA LEU A 115 -16.26 4.00 -11.76
C LEU A 115 -15.99 3.27 -13.08
N ARG A 116 -14.85 2.57 -13.19
CA ARG A 116 -14.56 1.73 -14.37
C ARG A 116 -15.63 0.66 -14.57
N ALA A 117 -16.06 0.01 -13.50
CA ALA A 117 -17.09 -1.03 -13.56
C ALA A 117 -18.48 -0.52 -13.99
N ALA A 118 -18.74 0.78 -13.92
CA ALA A 118 -19.99 1.35 -14.42
C ALA A 118 -20.02 1.48 -15.95
N GLU A 119 -18.87 1.50 -16.63
CA GLU A 119 -18.73 1.55 -18.10
C GLU A 119 -19.50 2.68 -18.81
N THR A 120 -19.82 3.77 -18.11
CA THR A 120 -20.58 4.90 -18.66
C THR A 120 -19.69 6.08 -19.08
N SER A 121 -20.20 6.94 -19.97
CA SER A 121 -19.57 8.23 -20.28
C SER A 121 -19.51 9.14 -19.05
N LEU A 122 -20.54 9.08 -18.19
CA LEU A 122 -20.60 9.79 -16.91
C LEU A 122 -19.43 9.38 -16.00
N ALA A 123 -19.11 8.10 -15.91
CA ALA A 123 -17.98 7.60 -15.12
C ALA A 123 -16.65 8.24 -15.54
N ARG A 124 -16.41 8.36 -16.85
CA ARG A 124 -15.19 8.97 -17.40
C ARG A 124 -15.10 10.45 -17.06
N VAL A 125 -16.19 11.19 -17.28
CA VAL A 125 -16.25 12.63 -16.99
C VAL A 125 -16.08 12.89 -15.48
N ASN A 126 -16.77 12.13 -14.64
CA ASN A 126 -16.69 12.25 -13.19
C ASN A 126 -15.29 11.88 -12.66
N ALA A 127 -14.67 10.81 -13.18
CA ALA A 127 -13.29 10.45 -12.81
C ALA A 127 -12.30 11.57 -13.13
N ARG A 128 -12.40 12.18 -14.32
CA ARG A 128 -11.55 13.31 -14.72
C ARG A 128 -11.77 14.54 -13.84
N ALA A 129 -13.03 14.90 -13.58
CA ALA A 129 -13.37 16.00 -12.69
C ALA A 129 -12.77 15.82 -11.28
N LEU A 130 -12.91 14.62 -10.69
CA LEU A 130 -12.33 14.33 -9.37
C LEU A 130 -10.79 14.35 -9.37
N ILE A 131 -10.15 13.97 -10.46
CA ILE A 131 -8.69 14.08 -10.60
C ILE A 131 -8.28 15.55 -10.72
N ASP A 132 -8.95 16.35 -11.56
CA ASP A 132 -8.66 17.78 -11.68
C ASP A 132 -8.85 18.52 -10.35
N ASP A 133 -9.92 18.20 -9.62
CA ASP A 133 -10.17 18.67 -8.26
C ASP A 133 -8.99 18.38 -7.32
N TYR A 134 -8.51 17.13 -7.32
CA TYR A 134 -7.34 16.74 -6.53
C TYR A 134 -6.08 17.51 -6.94
N LEU A 135 -5.83 17.67 -8.24
CA LEU A 135 -4.68 18.41 -8.74
C LEU A 135 -4.74 19.89 -8.34
N ALA A 136 -5.93 20.48 -8.34
CA ALA A 136 -6.17 21.85 -7.90
C ALA A 136 -5.98 22.00 -6.38
N ALA A 137 -6.56 21.09 -5.58
CA ALA A 137 -6.44 21.07 -4.13
C ALA A 137 -4.99 20.88 -3.67
N ARG A 138 -4.23 20.00 -4.33
CA ARG A 138 -2.80 19.79 -4.06
C ARG A 138 -1.96 21.05 -4.27
N GLY A 139 -2.33 21.88 -5.25
CA GLY A 139 -1.66 23.16 -5.50
C GLY A 139 -1.91 24.21 -4.41
N ARG A 140 -3.12 24.22 -3.84
CA ARG A 140 -3.53 25.16 -2.77
C ARG A 140 -3.01 24.75 -1.40
N ASN A 141 -3.07 23.46 -1.08
CA ASN A 141 -2.93 22.99 0.29
C ASN A 141 -1.49 22.80 0.77
N GLY A 142 -0.48 23.04 -0.07
CA GLY A 142 0.94 23.26 0.29
C GLY A 142 1.66 22.24 1.19
N GLY A 143 0.97 21.20 1.67
CA GLY A 143 1.32 20.50 2.90
C GLY A 143 0.40 19.34 3.24
N GLU A 144 -0.14 18.61 2.25
CA GLU A 144 -0.53 17.23 2.54
C GLU A 144 0.70 16.51 3.13
N THR A 145 0.54 15.94 4.33
CA THR A 145 1.62 15.16 4.93
C THR A 145 1.89 13.98 4.01
N PHE A 146 3.07 13.98 3.39
CA PHE A 146 3.44 12.95 2.44
C PHE A 146 3.36 11.57 3.12
N ASP A 147 2.53 10.70 2.56
CA ASP A 147 2.44 9.30 2.93
C ASP A 147 2.85 8.43 1.74
N ALA A 148 3.90 7.63 1.93
CA ALA A 148 4.46 6.78 0.88
C ALA A 148 3.46 5.71 0.44
N ALA A 149 2.72 5.11 1.39
CA ALA A 149 1.73 4.08 1.07
C ALA A 149 0.57 4.62 0.24
N THR A 150 0.02 5.79 0.63
CA THR A 150 -1.06 6.45 -0.13
C THR A 150 -0.58 6.90 -1.51
N THR A 151 0.63 7.46 -1.63
CA THR A 151 1.19 7.88 -2.93
C THR A 151 1.45 6.68 -3.84
N ALA A 152 1.97 5.58 -3.30
CA ALA A 152 2.15 4.33 -4.03
C ALA A 152 0.81 3.78 -4.53
N ARG A 153 -0.21 3.77 -3.65
CA ARG A 153 -1.55 3.34 -4.03
C ARG A 153 -2.14 4.20 -5.14
N ARG A 154 -1.98 5.53 -5.05
CA ARG A 154 -2.44 6.48 -6.08
C ARG A 154 -1.81 6.21 -7.43
N ILE A 155 -0.48 6.04 -7.51
CA ILE A 155 0.21 5.72 -8.76
C ILE A 155 -0.34 4.42 -9.36
N LEU A 156 -0.43 3.36 -8.57
CA LEU A 156 -0.92 2.07 -9.05
C LEU A 156 -2.38 2.14 -9.53
N SER A 157 -3.25 2.85 -8.80
CA SER A 157 -4.66 3.06 -9.19
C SER A 157 -4.77 3.89 -10.47
N TRP A 158 -3.97 4.96 -10.60
CA TRP A 158 -3.98 5.82 -11.79
C TRP A 158 -3.47 5.09 -13.03
N LEU A 159 -2.44 4.26 -12.89
CA LEU A 159 -1.95 3.42 -13.99
C LEU A 159 -3.01 2.41 -14.42
N SER A 160 -3.61 1.67 -13.48
CA SER A 160 -4.59 0.62 -13.82
C SER A 160 -5.91 1.16 -14.35
N GLN A 161 -6.32 2.36 -13.92
CA GLN A 161 -7.53 3.04 -14.39
C GLN A 161 -7.24 4.07 -15.48
N SER A 162 -6.04 4.06 -16.08
CA SER A 162 -5.67 5.05 -17.11
C SER A 162 -6.55 4.97 -18.36
N THR A 163 -7.06 3.78 -18.71
CA THR A 163 -8.02 3.62 -19.82
C THR A 163 -9.32 4.37 -19.54
N LEU A 164 -9.90 4.23 -18.35
CA LEU A 164 -11.08 5.00 -17.92
C LEU A 164 -10.81 6.52 -17.97
N VAL A 165 -9.68 6.93 -17.40
CA VAL A 165 -9.39 8.36 -17.18
C VAL A 165 -9.02 9.09 -18.48
N LEU A 166 -8.22 8.46 -19.33
CA LEU A 166 -7.64 9.10 -20.52
C LEU A 166 -8.47 8.89 -21.79
N GLU A 167 -9.42 7.96 -21.81
CA GLU A 167 -10.32 7.77 -22.95
C GLU A 167 -11.16 9.04 -23.20
N GLY A 168 -10.99 9.64 -24.38
CA GLY A 168 -11.66 10.88 -24.77
C GLY A 168 -11.22 12.11 -23.97
N ALA A 169 -10.07 12.06 -23.30
CA ALA A 169 -9.52 13.20 -22.56
C ALA A 169 -8.85 14.21 -23.50
N GLU A 170 -8.97 15.50 -23.17
CA GLU A 170 -8.28 16.56 -23.88
C GLU A 170 -6.76 16.50 -23.65
N ALA A 171 -5.99 16.99 -24.63
CA ALA A 171 -4.53 16.98 -24.57
C ALA A 171 -3.99 17.72 -23.34
N GLU A 172 -4.63 18.82 -22.92
CA GLU A 172 -4.20 19.56 -21.75
C GLU A 172 -4.33 18.73 -20.46
N PHE A 173 -5.49 18.09 -20.27
CA PHE A 173 -5.72 17.17 -19.15
C PHE A 173 -4.70 16.02 -19.17
N TYR A 174 -4.50 15.40 -20.33
CA TYR A 174 -3.52 14.32 -20.51
C TYR A 174 -2.13 14.72 -20.01
N HIS A 175 -1.63 15.88 -20.45
CA HIS A 175 -0.33 16.38 -20.01
C HIS A 175 -0.29 16.79 -18.54
N ARG A 176 -1.38 17.32 -17.96
CA ARG A 176 -1.46 17.59 -16.51
C ARG A 176 -1.40 16.30 -15.70
N PHE A 177 -2.14 15.28 -16.13
CA PHE A 177 -2.18 13.95 -15.51
C PHE A 177 -0.81 13.28 -15.51
N LEU A 178 -0.13 13.19 -16.67
CA LEU A 178 1.21 12.60 -16.74
C LEU A 178 2.25 13.36 -15.91
N ARG A 179 2.16 14.70 -15.88
CA ARG A 179 3.01 15.52 -15.00
C ARG A 179 2.76 15.22 -13.52
N ALA A 180 1.51 15.03 -13.11
CA ALA A 180 1.18 14.69 -11.73
C ALA A 180 1.69 13.29 -11.35
N LEU A 181 1.50 12.31 -12.23
CA LEU A 181 1.99 10.95 -12.04
C LEU A 181 3.53 10.92 -11.89
N ALA A 182 4.24 11.66 -12.74
CA ALA A 182 5.70 11.78 -12.66
C ALA A 182 6.18 12.48 -11.38
N ARG A 183 5.43 13.47 -10.88
CA ARG A 183 5.72 14.12 -9.58
C ARG A 183 5.56 13.13 -8.42
N ASP A 184 4.51 12.31 -8.44
CA ASP A 184 4.31 11.28 -7.42
C ASP A 184 5.42 10.22 -7.45
N ALA A 185 5.82 9.77 -8.64
CA ALA A 185 6.95 8.85 -8.79
C ALA A 185 8.27 9.48 -8.29
N ALA A 186 8.55 10.75 -8.61
CA ALA A 186 9.74 11.45 -8.08
C ALA A 186 9.71 11.53 -6.55
N GLN A 187 8.55 11.90 -5.98
CA GLN A 187 8.40 12.05 -4.54
C GLN A 187 8.61 10.73 -3.80
N LEU A 188 8.07 9.62 -4.32
CA LEU A 188 8.36 8.28 -3.79
C LEU A 188 9.83 7.92 -3.91
N GLN A 189 10.45 8.20 -5.06
CA GLN A 189 11.85 7.88 -5.30
C GLN A 189 12.79 8.60 -4.33
N ASP A 190 12.52 9.89 -4.05
CA ASP A 190 13.26 10.72 -3.11
C ASP A 190 13.05 10.25 -1.66
N ALA A 191 11.83 9.81 -1.31
CA ALA A 191 11.49 9.34 0.03
C ALA A 191 11.92 7.89 0.31
N LEU A 192 12.29 7.12 -0.72
CA LEU A 192 12.52 5.69 -0.61
C LEU A 192 13.56 5.35 0.46
N GLY A 193 14.66 6.11 0.52
CA GLY A 193 15.74 5.88 1.49
C GLY A 193 15.33 6.06 2.96
N ALA A 194 14.25 6.81 3.24
CA ALA A 194 13.72 7.02 4.59
C ALA A 194 12.45 6.20 4.88
N THR A 195 11.98 5.41 3.91
CA THR A 195 10.78 4.59 4.01
C THR A 195 11.19 3.13 4.29
N GLU A 196 10.59 2.52 5.29
CA GLU A 196 10.88 1.15 5.75
C GLU A 196 9.64 0.27 5.74
N GLY A 197 9.83 -1.05 5.83
CA GLY A 197 8.76 -2.04 5.93
C GLY A 197 7.83 -2.09 4.72
N LEU A 198 6.56 -2.41 4.97
CA LEU A 198 5.54 -2.57 3.94
C LEU A 198 5.35 -1.30 3.06
N PRO A 199 5.33 -0.06 3.61
CA PRO A 199 5.29 1.15 2.79
C PRO A 199 6.45 1.26 1.79
N ARG A 200 7.64 0.77 2.14
CA ARG A 200 8.79 0.73 1.21
C ARG A 200 8.53 -0.23 0.05
N LEU A 201 8.04 -1.44 0.35
CA LEU A 201 7.67 -2.41 -0.68
C LEU A 201 6.59 -1.85 -1.61
N GLN A 202 5.56 -1.21 -1.05
CA GLN A 202 4.52 -0.55 -1.83
C GLN A 202 5.07 0.56 -2.73
N ALA A 203 5.99 1.38 -2.22
CA ALA A 203 6.67 2.40 -3.03
C ALA A 203 7.48 1.77 -4.17
N CYS A 204 8.24 0.70 -3.91
CA CYS A 204 8.97 -0.02 -4.96
C CYS A 204 8.02 -0.62 -6.01
N MET A 205 6.90 -1.24 -5.60
CA MET A 205 5.89 -1.75 -6.53
C MET A 205 5.35 -0.64 -7.44
N ALA A 206 5.00 0.52 -6.87
CA ALA A 206 4.50 1.66 -7.63
C ALA A 206 5.54 2.22 -8.61
N LEU A 207 6.81 2.31 -8.20
CA LEU A 207 7.90 2.76 -9.07
C LEU A 207 8.17 1.76 -10.21
N SER A 208 8.15 0.45 -9.94
CA SER A 208 8.29 -0.58 -10.97
C SER A 208 7.10 -0.58 -11.93
N ALA A 209 5.87 -0.45 -11.42
CA ALA A 209 4.67 -0.32 -12.25
C ALA A 209 4.77 0.91 -13.16
N TYR A 210 5.17 2.07 -12.60
CA TYR A 210 5.39 3.28 -13.37
C TYR A 210 6.48 3.08 -14.44
N ALA A 211 7.59 2.43 -14.11
CA ALA A 211 8.66 2.14 -15.06
C ALA A 211 8.19 1.27 -16.25
N MET A 212 7.31 0.30 -15.98
CA MET A 212 6.78 -0.59 -17.02
C MET A 212 5.65 0.07 -17.83
N CYS A 213 4.81 0.87 -17.19
CA CYS A 213 3.61 1.42 -17.84
C CYS A 213 3.86 2.74 -18.58
N ALA A 214 4.86 3.53 -18.17
CA ALA A 214 5.21 4.80 -18.79
C ALA A 214 6.46 4.69 -19.67
N ASP A 215 6.60 5.63 -20.62
CA ASP A 215 7.80 5.75 -21.44
C ASP A 215 8.98 6.31 -20.61
N THR A 216 9.68 5.40 -19.92
CA THR A 216 10.77 5.72 -19.00
C THR A 216 12.12 5.20 -19.52
N PRO A 217 13.24 5.87 -19.20
CA PRO A 217 14.57 5.40 -19.61
C PRO A 217 14.91 4.01 -19.06
N ALA A 218 15.60 3.18 -19.85
CA ALA A 218 15.99 1.81 -19.46
C ALA A 218 16.73 1.76 -18.11
N ARG A 219 17.62 2.73 -17.83
CA ARG A 219 18.30 2.85 -16.52
C ARG A 219 17.36 2.93 -15.33
N PHE A 220 16.21 3.60 -15.49
CA PHE A 220 15.20 3.71 -14.45
C PHE A 220 14.45 2.39 -14.28
N GLN A 221 14.13 1.71 -15.39
CA GLN A 221 13.51 0.38 -15.37
C GLN A 221 14.37 -0.65 -14.63
N THR A 222 15.66 -0.73 -14.95
CA THR A 222 16.62 -1.61 -14.26
C THR A 222 16.70 -1.28 -12.76
N ARG A 223 16.83 0.00 -12.41
CA ARG A 223 16.89 0.44 -11.01
C ARG A 223 15.62 0.11 -10.24
N ALA A 224 14.45 0.37 -10.82
CA ALA A 224 13.17 0.09 -10.19
C ALA A 224 12.97 -1.42 -10.00
N GLY A 225 13.40 -2.25 -10.96
CA GLY A 225 13.38 -3.71 -10.85
C GLY A 225 14.27 -4.22 -9.71
N ALA A 226 15.50 -3.70 -9.57
CA ALA A 226 16.39 -4.05 -8.47
C ALA A 226 15.84 -3.62 -7.11
N GLN A 227 15.33 -2.38 -7.00
CA GLN A 227 14.71 -1.87 -5.77
C GLN A 227 13.48 -2.68 -5.35
N LEU A 228 12.69 -3.16 -6.30
CA LEU A 228 11.59 -4.09 -6.03
C LEU A 228 12.10 -5.44 -5.52
N ALA A 229 13.12 -6.00 -6.17
CA ALA A 229 13.69 -7.28 -5.74
C ALA A 229 14.19 -7.23 -4.29
N ASP A 230 14.94 -6.18 -3.94
CA ASP A 230 15.43 -5.95 -2.58
C ASP A 230 14.28 -5.81 -1.57
N ALA A 231 13.27 -5.01 -1.92
CA ALA A 231 12.13 -4.77 -1.03
C ALA A 231 11.26 -6.03 -0.83
N VAL A 232 11.09 -6.84 -1.88
CA VAL A 232 10.38 -8.14 -1.79
C VAL A 232 11.16 -9.09 -0.88
N GLY A 233 12.47 -9.24 -1.09
CA GLY A 233 13.31 -10.10 -0.26
C GLY A 233 13.37 -9.66 1.21
N ALA A 234 13.18 -8.37 1.48
CA ALA A 234 13.13 -7.82 2.84
C ALA A 234 11.76 -7.97 3.53
N GLN A 235 10.69 -8.39 2.84
CA GLN A 235 9.34 -8.46 3.42
C GLN A 235 8.70 -9.86 3.33
N ILE A 236 9.04 -10.63 2.29
CA ILE A 236 8.53 -11.98 2.05
C ILE A 236 9.58 -13.00 2.48
N LEU A 237 9.19 -13.87 3.40
CA LEU A 237 10.03 -14.88 4.00
C LEU A 237 10.21 -16.11 3.07
N PRO A 238 11.20 -16.97 3.32
CA PRO A 238 11.45 -18.15 2.49
C PRO A 238 10.27 -19.12 2.37
N ASP A 239 9.37 -19.13 3.35
CA ASP A 239 8.14 -19.95 3.37
C ASP A 239 6.92 -19.25 2.75
N GLY A 240 7.08 -18.03 2.20
CA GLY A 240 6.01 -17.26 1.58
C GLY A 240 5.19 -16.41 2.55
N GLY A 241 5.45 -16.47 3.85
CA GLY A 241 4.81 -15.57 4.80
C GLY A 241 5.38 -14.15 4.74
N HIS A 242 4.62 -13.17 5.22
CA HIS A 242 5.06 -11.78 5.35
C HIS A 242 5.60 -11.52 6.77
N LEU A 243 6.56 -10.61 6.92
CA LEU A 243 7.15 -10.25 8.23
C LEU A 243 6.13 -9.86 9.30
N SER A 244 5.05 -9.17 8.93
CA SER A 244 3.97 -8.80 9.87
C SER A 244 3.15 -9.99 10.36
N ARG A 245 3.31 -11.15 9.71
CA ARG A 245 2.49 -12.35 9.92
C ARG A 245 0.99 -12.06 9.77
N ASN A 246 0.61 -11.03 9.02
CA ASN A 246 -0.79 -10.72 8.74
C ASN A 246 -1.19 -11.32 7.38
N PRO A 247 -2.10 -12.32 7.30
CA PRO A 247 -2.46 -12.93 6.04
C PRO A 247 -3.18 -11.98 5.07
N GLN A 248 -3.85 -10.92 5.57
CA GLN A 248 -4.43 -9.88 4.71
C GLN A 248 -3.36 -9.20 3.85
N THR A 249 -2.16 -8.99 4.41
CA THR A 249 -1.04 -8.39 3.67
C THR A 249 -0.65 -9.25 2.46
N LEU A 250 -0.71 -10.58 2.58
CA LEU A 250 -0.39 -11.49 1.48
C LEU A 250 -1.39 -11.38 0.33
N ILE A 251 -2.69 -11.31 0.64
CA ILE A 251 -3.74 -11.08 -0.36
C ILE A 251 -3.52 -9.72 -1.05
N ASP A 252 -3.33 -8.67 -0.27
CA ASP A 252 -3.18 -7.31 -0.81
C ASP A 252 -1.94 -7.18 -1.70
N LEU A 253 -0.84 -7.85 -1.34
CA LEU A 253 0.38 -7.91 -2.16
C LEU A 253 0.16 -8.71 -3.45
N LEU A 254 -0.49 -9.87 -3.41
CA LEU A 254 -0.78 -10.64 -4.63
C LEU A 254 -1.68 -9.88 -5.60
N LEU A 255 -2.63 -9.10 -5.09
CA LEU A 255 -3.48 -8.21 -5.90
C LEU A 255 -2.68 -7.11 -6.63
N ASP A 256 -1.45 -6.80 -6.21
CA ASP A 256 -0.54 -5.88 -6.91
C ASP A 256 0.57 -6.61 -7.69
N PHE A 257 1.13 -7.70 -7.15
CA PHE A 257 2.20 -8.48 -7.77
C PHE A 257 1.76 -9.15 -9.07
N LEU A 258 0.53 -9.70 -9.12
CA LEU A 258 0.03 -10.39 -10.31
C LEU A 258 -0.11 -9.44 -11.52
N PRO A 259 -0.79 -8.27 -11.40
CA PRO A 259 -0.79 -7.26 -12.47
C PRO A 259 0.61 -6.74 -12.80
N LEU A 260 1.47 -6.55 -11.80
CA LEU A 260 2.83 -6.06 -12.04
C LEU A 260 3.64 -7.07 -12.85
N ARG A 261 3.56 -8.38 -12.55
CA ARG A 261 4.15 -9.45 -13.35
C ARG A 261 3.67 -9.38 -14.80
N GLN A 262 2.37 -9.21 -15.02
CA GLN A 262 1.80 -9.07 -16.37
C GLN A 262 2.32 -7.82 -17.07
N ALA A 263 2.51 -6.70 -16.36
CA ALA A 263 3.06 -5.47 -16.94
C ALA A 263 4.50 -5.65 -17.45
N PHE A 264 5.35 -6.41 -16.73
CA PHE A 264 6.68 -6.78 -17.22
C PHE A 264 6.60 -7.59 -18.52
N VAL A 265 5.76 -8.62 -18.54
CA VAL A 265 5.57 -9.49 -19.72
C VAL A 265 5.06 -8.70 -20.93
N ALA A 266 4.05 -7.84 -20.73
CA ALA A 266 3.50 -6.99 -21.79
C ALA A 266 4.51 -5.98 -22.37
N ARG A 267 5.56 -5.65 -21.61
CA ARG A 267 6.67 -4.79 -22.04
C ARG A 267 7.84 -5.56 -22.63
N GLY A 268 7.75 -6.89 -22.74
CA GLY A 268 8.86 -7.74 -23.17
C GLY A 268 10.04 -7.74 -22.20
N ALA A 269 9.81 -7.36 -20.94
CA ALA A 269 10.83 -7.32 -19.89
C ALA A 269 10.69 -8.55 -18.98
N ALA A 270 11.83 -9.10 -18.54
CA ALA A 270 11.82 -10.18 -17.55
C ALA A 270 11.43 -9.61 -16.17
N PRO A 271 10.40 -10.16 -15.49
CA PRO A 271 10.10 -9.80 -14.11
C PRO A 271 11.29 -10.15 -13.19
N PRO A 272 11.56 -9.37 -12.13
CA PRO A 272 12.62 -9.72 -11.18
C PRO A 272 12.37 -11.11 -10.56
N PRO A 273 13.37 -12.00 -10.47
CA PRO A 273 13.18 -13.34 -9.91
C PRO A 273 12.60 -13.34 -8.50
N ALA A 274 12.95 -12.35 -7.68
CA ALA A 274 12.38 -12.18 -6.34
C ALA A 274 10.85 -12.00 -6.36
N LEU A 275 10.30 -11.29 -7.35
CA LEU A 275 8.85 -11.11 -7.51
C LEU A 275 8.17 -12.44 -7.86
N LEU A 276 8.73 -13.19 -8.82
CA LEU A 276 8.18 -14.48 -9.23
C LEU A 276 8.21 -15.48 -8.07
N ASN A 277 9.36 -15.60 -7.42
CA ASN A 277 9.53 -16.47 -6.25
C ASN A 277 8.58 -16.08 -5.10
N ALA A 278 8.32 -14.79 -4.90
CA ALA A 278 7.35 -14.35 -3.90
C ALA A 278 5.92 -14.79 -4.28
N ILE A 279 5.49 -14.60 -5.53
CA ILE A 279 4.18 -15.05 -5.99
C ILE A 279 4.02 -16.57 -5.76
N ASP A 280 5.03 -17.34 -6.17
CA ASP A 280 5.02 -18.81 -6.10
C ASP A 280 4.98 -19.33 -4.65
N ARG A 281 5.53 -18.59 -3.69
CA ARG A 281 5.56 -18.97 -2.26
C ARG A 281 4.34 -18.48 -1.48
N ILE A 282 3.81 -17.30 -1.81
CA ILE A 282 2.69 -16.71 -1.06
C ILE A 282 1.42 -17.55 -1.24
N ILE A 283 1.18 -18.10 -2.43
CA ILE A 283 -0.02 -18.90 -2.71
C ILE A 283 -0.10 -20.15 -1.80
N PRO A 284 0.94 -21.00 -1.69
CA PRO A 284 0.99 -22.07 -0.69
C PRO A 284 0.84 -21.59 0.75
N ALA A 285 1.45 -20.45 1.11
CA ALA A 285 1.31 -19.87 2.45
C ALA A 285 -0.16 -19.50 2.77
N LEU A 286 -0.90 -18.95 1.80
CA LEU A 286 -2.34 -18.70 1.95
C LEU A 286 -3.14 -19.99 2.09
N ARG A 287 -2.75 -21.08 1.41
CA ARG A 287 -3.39 -22.40 1.57
C ARG A 287 -3.19 -22.96 2.97
N LEU A 288 -1.98 -22.83 3.55
CA LEU A 288 -1.72 -23.22 4.94
C LEU A 288 -2.67 -22.49 5.91
N LEU A 289 -2.84 -21.19 5.68
CA LEU A 289 -3.62 -20.27 6.52
C LEU A 289 -5.13 -20.36 6.33
N ARG A 290 -5.63 -21.22 5.42
CA ARG A 290 -7.04 -21.33 5.06
C ARG A 290 -7.75 -22.43 5.86
N HIS A 291 -8.87 -22.10 6.50
CA HIS A 291 -9.76 -23.05 7.16
C HIS A 291 -10.62 -23.84 6.16
N GLY A 292 -11.33 -24.86 6.64
CA GLY A 292 -12.17 -25.73 5.80
C GLY A 292 -13.32 -25.00 5.11
N ASP A 293 -13.84 -23.93 5.74
CA ASP A 293 -14.86 -23.03 5.19
C ASP A 293 -14.30 -22.02 4.16
N SER A 294 -13.02 -22.11 3.83
CA SER A 294 -12.29 -21.20 2.93
C SER A 294 -12.03 -19.80 3.48
N SER A 295 -12.35 -19.54 4.74
CA SER A 295 -11.86 -18.35 5.44
C SER A 295 -10.37 -18.48 5.77
N LEU A 296 -9.68 -17.37 5.99
CA LEU A 296 -8.30 -17.34 6.47
C LEU A 296 -8.25 -17.14 7.99
N ALA A 297 -7.21 -17.70 8.61
CA ALA A 297 -6.94 -17.50 10.02
C ALA A 297 -6.71 -16.01 10.34
N LEU A 298 -7.37 -15.51 11.39
CA LEU A 298 -7.46 -14.09 11.70
C LEU A 298 -6.28 -13.58 12.55
N PHE A 299 -5.05 -13.79 12.08
CA PHE A 299 -3.84 -13.40 12.81
C PHE A 299 -3.41 -11.95 12.57
N ASN A 300 -2.77 -11.35 13.58
CA ASN A 300 -1.98 -10.11 13.50
C ASN A 300 -2.67 -8.92 12.79
N GLY A 301 -3.93 -8.68 13.13
CA GLY A 301 -4.72 -7.56 12.60
C GLY A 301 -5.44 -7.88 11.30
N MET A 302 -5.55 -9.16 10.92
CA MET A 302 -6.45 -9.59 9.87
C MET A 302 -7.92 -9.42 10.30
N GLY A 303 -8.72 -8.83 9.40
CA GLY A 303 -10.18 -8.77 9.53
C GLY A 303 -10.85 -9.94 8.82
N VAL A 304 -12.19 -9.91 8.74
CA VAL A 304 -12.98 -10.91 8.02
C VAL A 304 -12.44 -11.10 6.60
N THR A 305 -12.25 -12.36 6.20
CA THR A 305 -11.76 -12.69 4.86
C THR A 305 -12.75 -12.20 3.82
N ALA A 306 -12.29 -11.41 2.85
CA ALA A 306 -13.06 -11.04 1.68
C ALA A 306 -13.01 -12.22 0.67
N PRO A 307 -14.06 -13.06 0.58
CA PRO A 307 -13.98 -14.31 -0.16
C PRO A 307 -13.75 -14.10 -1.66
N ASP A 308 -14.28 -13.00 -2.20
CA ASP A 308 -14.09 -12.54 -3.57
C ASP A 308 -12.61 -12.27 -3.90
N ARG A 309 -11.89 -11.59 -3.00
CA ARG A 309 -10.46 -11.28 -3.20
C ARG A 309 -9.59 -12.52 -3.11
N LEU A 310 -9.88 -13.39 -2.13
CA LEU A 310 -9.15 -14.64 -1.97
C LEU A 310 -9.37 -15.56 -3.17
N ALA A 311 -10.62 -15.72 -3.61
CA ALA A 311 -10.95 -16.52 -4.79
C ALA A 311 -10.25 -15.98 -6.05
N THR A 312 -10.24 -14.66 -6.23
CA THR A 312 -9.55 -14.02 -7.36
C THR A 312 -8.05 -14.34 -7.35
N VAL A 313 -7.39 -14.21 -6.20
CA VAL A 313 -5.96 -14.50 -6.09
C VAL A 313 -5.66 -15.98 -6.29
N LEU A 314 -6.47 -16.88 -5.73
CA LEU A 314 -6.30 -18.32 -5.87
C LEU A 314 -6.63 -18.85 -7.27
N HIS A 315 -7.41 -18.11 -8.06
CA HIS A 315 -7.65 -18.45 -9.47
C HIS A 315 -6.37 -18.41 -10.30
N TYR A 316 -5.39 -17.56 -9.92
CA TYR A 316 -4.08 -17.48 -10.56
C TYR A 316 -3.10 -18.58 -10.11
N ASP A 317 -3.53 -19.51 -9.25
CA ASP A 317 -2.75 -20.68 -8.86
C ASP A 317 -2.91 -21.82 -9.87
N ASP A 318 -1.97 -21.91 -10.81
CA ASP A 318 -1.94 -22.99 -11.81
C ASP A 318 -1.60 -24.35 -11.19
N ALA A 319 -0.87 -24.39 -10.07
CA ALA A 319 -0.30 -25.62 -9.54
C ALA A 319 -1.27 -26.43 -8.67
N ARG A 320 -2.35 -25.81 -8.17
CA ARG A 320 -3.38 -26.41 -7.30
C ARG A 320 -2.80 -27.32 -6.19
N GLY A 321 -1.65 -26.94 -5.64
CA GLY A 321 -0.89 -27.78 -4.71
C GLY A 321 -1.59 -28.00 -3.36
N THR A 322 -1.16 -29.02 -2.62
CA THR A 322 -1.61 -29.25 -1.24
C THR A 322 -1.13 -28.15 -0.30
N ALA A 323 -1.94 -27.81 0.71
CA ALA A 323 -1.53 -26.87 1.74
C ALA A 323 -0.32 -27.41 2.50
N PRO A 324 0.77 -26.63 2.66
CA PRO A 324 1.84 -27.00 3.57
C PRO A 324 1.31 -27.13 5.01
N VAL A 325 1.94 -28.00 5.80
CA VAL A 325 1.59 -28.18 7.22
C VAL A 325 2.41 -27.28 8.16
N SER A 326 3.51 -26.70 7.67
CA SER A 326 4.47 -25.94 8.48
C SER A 326 5.07 -24.79 7.66
N ALA A 327 5.17 -23.62 8.28
CA ALA A 327 5.83 -22.43 7.75
C ALA A 327 6.77 -21.85 8.84
N PRO A 328 8.00 -22.38 8.96
CA PRO A 328 8.87 -22.12 10.12
C PRO A 328 9.42 -20.69 10.18
N HIS A 329 9.50 -19.96 9.06
CA HIS A 329 10.04 -18.60 9.06
C HIS A 329 8.99 -17.58 9.52
N SER A 330 7.76 -17.76 9.06
CA SER A 330 6.59 -16.98 9.46
C SER A 330 6.01 -17.44 10.79
N GLY A 331 6.34 -18.66 11.22
CA GLY A 331 6.02 -19.21 12.54
C GLY A 331 4.64 -19.86 12.62
N TYR A 332 4.11 -20.35 11.49
CA TYR A 332 2.80 -21.00 11.44
C TYR A 332 2.89 -22.52 11.36
N GLN A 333 1.97 -23.19 12.05
CA GLN A 333 1.74 -24.64 11.95
C GLN A 333 0.27 -24.91 11.64
N ARG A 334 0.01 -25.90 10.80
CA ARG A 334 -1.34 -26.39 10.47
C ARG A 334 -1.47 -27.83 10.94
N LEU A 335 -2.50 -28.09 11.74
CA LEU A 335 -2.92 -29.40 12.19
C LEU A 335 -4.30 -29.69 11.61
N GLU A 336 -4.48 -30.86 11.03
CA GLU A 336 -5.72 -31.27 10.37
C GLU A 336 -6.10 -32.68 10.80
N ALA A 337 -7.34 -32.85 11.26
CA ALA A 337 -7.93 -34.13 11.64
C ALA A 337 -9.40 -34.13 11.26
N ALA A 338 -9.78 -34.95 10.26
CA ALA A 338 -11.11 -34.93 9.65
C ALA A 338 -11.52 -33.49 9.25
N ASP A 339 -12.68 -33.01 9.70
CA ASP A 339 -13.18 -31.67 9.40
C ASP A 339 -12.60 -30.57 10.32
N THR A 340 -11.71 -30.94 11.25
CA THR A 340 -11.12 -30.00 12.21
C THR A 340 -9.75 -29.52 11.72
N ILE A 341 -9.62 -28.20 11.55
CA ILE A 341 -8.37 -27.54 11.17
C ILE A 341 -7.98 -26.56 12.27
N VAL A 342 -6.78 -26.72 12.81
CA VAL A 342 -6.17 -25.79 13.77
C VAL A 342 -4.93 -25.20 13.13
N ILE A 343 -4.84 -23.87 13.16
CA ILE A 343 -3.66 -23.13 12.70
C ILE A 343 -3.11 -22.40 13.92
N VAL A 344 -1.82 -22.57 14.19
CA VAL A 344 -1.10 -22.01 15.36
C VAL A 344 0.02 -21.10 14.90
#